data_AF-A0A0R0LUP5-F1
#
_entry.id   AF-A0A0R0LUP5-F1
#
_cell.length_a   1.000
_cell.length_b   1.000
_cell.length_c   1.000
_cell.angle_alpha   90.00
_cell.angle_beta   90.00
_cell.angle_gamma   90.00
#
_symmetry.space_group_name_H-M   'P 1'
#
loop_
_entity.id
_entity.type
_entity.pdbx_description
1 polymer ?
#
loop_
_entity_poly.entity_id
_entity_poly.type
_entity_poly.pdbx_seq_one_letter_code
_entity_poly.pdbx_strand_id
1 'polypeptide(L)' 'MGAKDNNKSSLNNKMASAVKVFPTFAGMIDQDVSMWLRDCKIIAKTLNMDDETTRKILILVLKDKAL' A
#
# COMPACT_ATOMS: atom_id res chain seq x y z
N MET A 1 -12.46 -28.60 -9.75
CA MET A 1 -12.88 -27.47 -8.90
C MET A 1 -11.81 -27.28 -7.83
N GLY A 2 -11.07 -26.16 -7.79
CA GLY A 2 -10.05 -25.96 -6.74
C GLY A 2 -8.91 -24.97 -7.00
N ALA A 3 -9.09 -23.95 -7.85
CA ALA A 3 -8.03 -22.97 -8.17
C ALA A 3 -8.31 -21.54 -7.68
N LYS A 4 -9.45 -21.28 -7.03
CA LYS A 4 -9.86 -19.91 -6.65
C LYS A 4 -9.35 -19.46 -5.27
N ASP A 5 -9.09 -20.38 -4.35
CA ASP A 5 -8.70 -20.03 -2.98
C ASP A 5 -7.21 -19.69 -2.85
N ASN A 6 -6.39 -20.33 -3.69
CA ASN A 6 -4.93 -20.24 -3.66
C ASN A 6 -4.44 -18.85 -4.14
N ASN A 7 -5.17 -18.28 -5.12
CA ASN A 7 -4.79 -17.01 -5.73
C ASN A 7 -5.10 -15.81 -4.82
N LYS A 8 -6.23 -15.86 -4.10
CA LYS A 8 -6.61 -14.81 -3.14
C LYS A 8 -5.68 -14.78 -1.93
N SER A 9 -5.27 -15.95 -1.43
CA SER A 9 -4.28 -16.08 -0.36
C SER A 9 -2.90 -15.53 -0.77
N SER A 10 -2.44 -15.86 -1.98
CA SER A 10 -1.17 -15.35 -2.54
C SER A 10 -1.18 -13.83 -2.67
N LEU A 11 -2.29 -13.25 -3.16
CA LEU A 11 -2.43 -11.80 -3.32
C LEU A 11 -2.47 -11.07 -1.96
N ASN A 12 -3.18 -11.63 -0.97
CA ASN A 12 -3.20 -11.11 0.40
C ASN A 12 -1.81 -11.13 1.06
N ASN A 13 -1.03 -12.20 0.87
CA ASN A 13 0.33 -12.31 1.43
C ASN A 13 1.31 -11.33 0.79
N LYS A 14 1.21 -11.12 -0.53
CA LYS A 14 1.98 -10.09 -1.25
C LYS A 14 1.62 -8.70 -0.77
N MET A 15 0.34 -8.44 -0.55
CA MET A 15 -0.16 -7.15 -0.09
C MET A 15 0.23 -6.85 1.36
N ALA A 16 0.11 -7.82 2.26
CA ALA A 16 0.55 -7.68 3.65
C ALA A 16 2.07 -7.41 3.75
N SER A 17 2.86 -7.97 2.83
CA SER A 17 4.29 -7.71 2.75
C SER A 17 4.59 -6.34 2.15
N ALA A 18 3.84 -5.93 1.12
CA ALA A 18 4.00 -4.63 0.48
C ALA A 18 3.60 -3.47 1.42
N VAL A 19 2.54 -3.62 2.24
CA VAL A 19 2.16 -2.60 3.24
C VAL A 19 3.31 -2.28 4.21
N LYS A 20 4.15 -3.26 4.55
CA LYS A 20 5.29 -3.05 5.46
C LYS A 20 6.41 -2.19 4.87
N VAL A 21 6.53 -2.11 3.54
CA VAL A 21 7.57 -1.32 2.88
C VAL A 21 7.09 0.07 2.47
N PHE A 22 5.77 0.29 2.42
CA PHE A 22 5.20 1.61 2.15
C PHE A 22 5.31 2.52 3.39
N PRO A 23 5.66 3.81 3.21
CA PRO A 23 5.70 4.75 4.31
C PRO A 23 4.29 4.98 4.85
N THR A 24 4.17 5.02 6.17
CA THR A 24 2.89 5.30 6.84
C THR A 24 2.62 6.80 6.87
N PHE A 25 1.36 7.19 6.65
CA PHE A 25 0.90 8.57 6.82
C PHE A 25 0.16 8.72 8.14
N ALA A 26 0.63 9.61 9.00
CA ALA A 26 0.09 9.84 10.33
C ALA A 26 -0.70 11.16 10.45
N GLY A 27 -0.73 11.99 9.40
CA GLY A 27 -1.44 13.26 9.40
C GLY A 27 -0.90 14.27 10.41
N MET A 28 0.42 14.26 10.67
CA MET A 28 1.06 15.27 11.52
C MET A 28 1.13 16.61 10.77
N ILE A 29 1.08 17.73 11.49
CA ILE A 29 1.02 19.10 10.92
C ILE A 29 2.18 19.35 9.94
N ASP A 30 3.37 18.85 10.26
CA ASP A 30 4.57 19.02 9.43
C ASP A 30 4.79 17.89 8.41
N GLN A 31 3.85 16.94 8.30
CA GLN A 31 3.98 15.82 7.37
C GLN A 31 3.50 16.22 5.97
N ASP A 32 4.45 16.40 5.05
CA ASP A 32 4.15 16.74 3.66
C ASP A 32 3.51 15.56 2.91
N VAL A 33 2.24 15.74 2.55
CA VAL A 33 1.43 14.78 1.76
C VAL A 33 2.06 14.53 0.39
N SER A 34 2.63 15.54 -0.25
CA SER A 34 3.22 15.45 -1.59
C SER A 34 4.49 14.61 -1.57
N MET A 35 5.34 14.80 -0.56
CA MET A 35 6.51 13.95 -0.34
C MET A 35 6.10 12.51 -0.06
N TRP A 36 5.13 12.30 0.83
CA TRP A 36 4.63 10.97 1.14
C TRP A 36 4.07 10.24 -0.09
N LEU A 37 3.24 10.93 -0.90
CA LEU A 37 2.70 10.37 -2.15
C LEU A 37 3.80 10.05 -3.16
N ARG A 38 4.84 10.89 -3.25
CA ARG A 38 6.00 10.65 -4.12
C ARG A 38 6.72 9.37 -3.73
N ASP A 39 6.98 9.17 -2.44
CA ASP A 39 7.68 8.00 -1.93
C ASP A 39 6.86 6.72 -2.18
N CYS A 40 5.55 6.76 -1.91
CA CYS A 40 4.63 5.67 -2.24
C CYS A 40 4.66 5.31 -3.74
N LYS A 41 4.69 6.32 -4.63
CA LYS A 41 4.72 6.12 -6.08
C LYS A 41 6.04 5.49 -6.55
N ILE A 42 7.16 5.86 -5.93
CA ILE A 42 8.47 5.25 -6.23
C ILE A 42 8.43 3.77 -5.86
N ILE A 43 7.98 3.43 -4.65
CA ILE A 43 7.92 2.05 -4.17
C ILE A 43 6.98 1.20 -5.04
N ALA A 44 5.79 1.71 -5.37
CA ALA A 44 4.85 1.02 -6.26
C ALA A 44 5.47 0.69 -7.62
N LYS A 45 6.21 1.63 -8.21
CA LYS A 45 6.95 1.41 -9.47
C LYS A 45 8.07 0.40 -9.31
N THR A 46 8.86 0.47 -8.25
CA THR A 46 9.96 -0.47 -7.98
C THR A 46 9.44 -1.90 -7.83
N LEU A 47 8.26 -2.07 -7.23
CA LEU A 47 7.61 -3.36 -7.04
C LEU A 47 6.75 -3.79 -8.25
N ASN A 48 6.71 -2.99 -9.31
CA ASN A 48 5.91 -3.21 -10.51
C ASN A 48 4.44 -3.52 -10.19
N MET A 49 3.87 -2.76 -9.25
CA MET A 49 2.51 -2.95 -8.75
C MET A 49 1.49 -2.30 -9.68
N ASP A 50 0.33 -2.92 -9.80
CA ASP A 50 -0.81 -2.32 -10.48
C ASP A 50 -1.47 -1.22 -9.62
N ASP A 51 -2.19 -0.32 -10.30
CA ASP A 51 -2.82 0.83 -9.66
C ASP A 51 -3.90 0.42 -8.64
N GLU A 52 -4.62 -0.68 -8.86
CA GLU A 52 -5.67 -1.15 -7.96
C GLU A 52 -5.07 -1.64 -6.63
N THR A 53 -4.02 -2.45 -6.68
CA THR A 53 -3.31 -2.92 -5.50
C THR A 53 -2.63 -1.76 -4.78
N THR A 54 -1.98 -0.85 -5.53
CA THR A 54 -1.34 0.35 -4.98
C THR A 54 -2.34 1.20 -4.21
N ARG A 55 -3.54 1.45 -4.77
CA ARG A 55 -4.60 2.22 -4.11
C ARG A 55 -5.05 1.59 -2.80
N LYS A 56 -5.22 0.28 -2.77
CA LYS A 56 -5.63 -0.41 -1.55
C LYS A 56 -4.53 -0.40 -0.49
N ILE A 57 -3.26 -0.48 -0.88
CA ILE A 57 -2.12 -0.32 0.05
C ILE A 57 -2.08 1.09 0.62
N LEU A 58 -2.27 2.12 -0.22
CA LEU A 58 -2.32 3.51 0.22
C LEU A 58 -3.36 3.71 1.33
N ILE A 59 -4.54 3.10 1.21
CA ILE A 59 -5.57 3.12 2.25
C ILE A 59 -5.08 2.46 3.54
N LEU A 60 -4.41 1.31 3.44
CA LEU A 60 -3.90 0.56 4.60
C LEU A 60 -2.76 1.25 5.35
N VAL A 61 -2.01 2.14 4.69
CA VAL A 61 -0.90 2.89 5.31
C VAL A 61 -1.32 4.26 5.85
N LEU A 62 -2.60 4.62 5.76
CA LEU A 62 -3.17 5.74 6.51
C LEU A 62 -3.40 5.29 7.97
N LYS A 63 -2.78 5.96 8.94
CA LYS A 63 -3.04 5.75 10.37
C LYS A 63 -4.23 6.58 10.85
N ASP A 64 -4.87 6.14 11.94
CA ASP A 64 -6.11 6.61 12.59
C ASP A 64 -6.49 8.11 12.51
N LYS A 65 -5.55 9.03 12.32
CA LYS A 65 -5.82 10.48 12.20
C LYS A 65 -6.07 10.96 10.76
N ALA A 66 -5.92 10.10 9.77
CA ALA A 66 -6.08 10.41 8.35
C ALA A 66 -7.39 9.89 7.73
N LEU A 67 -8.30 9.36 8.56
CA LEU A 67 -9.67 8.95 8.21
C LEU A 67 -10.70 10.01 8.62
#